data_AF-A0A7K0T735-F1
#
_entry.id   AF-A0A7K0T735-F1
#
_cell.length_a   1.000
_cell.length_b   1.000
_cell.length_c   1.000
_cell.angle_alpha   90.00
_cell.angle_beta   90.00
_cell.angle_gamma   90.00
#
_symmetry.space_group_name_H-M   'P 1'
#
loop_
_entity.id
_entity.type
_entity.pdbx_description
1 polymer ?
#
loop_
_entity_poly.entity_id
_entity_poly.type
_entity_poly.pdbx_seq_one_letter_code
_entity_poly.pdbx_strand_id
1 'polypeptide(L)'
;MKRALSTLIALALSFMLATLLTVTTDNSVYSESYPAVVCPPTLSGLSSQISVSSRKTEFQRLENRSTKTIPFNVLRYPVAKNPLVISATGVTPVVWQSRAGSWAGGAICSGPMASQWFVGGSSDVTTRGKLIIINSGLSEAIVDVQAYSENGKQPLISINLKAKSYETLRLDSLATGDKALTVHVLPRSGRINAFMIDELGAGLKALGGDFVNPIASAGTTLVIAAIPHQLAKKNQKEAGTHTLRILTPSDVDAHFTLELISADGVFVPVGFNSQTTPAGIVTELSLSPKISSSAFAVRIKSDEPIVAAISSQVTVKGRKDFVWSVPTPALVPMTMAVTGLSPLIAFAADSIAVKVEVVYINGKKSLATIKGSDFAIWRLPNAARSISIIKTSTNTFAGALIASENGYGYLPITPGSLLTRVEIPLSNIRVLNP
;
A
#
# COMPACT_ATOMS: atom_id res chain seq x y z
N MET A 1 -21.86 68.67 24.09
CA MET A 1 -21.04 67.78 23.22
C MET A 1 -20.08 66.86 23.99
N LYS A 2 -19.30 67.33 24.97
CA LYS A 2 -18.33 66.47 25.70
C LYS A 2 -18.92 65.25 26.43
N ARG A 3 -20.09 65.37 27.06
CA ARG A 3 -20.76 64.23 27.75
C ARG A 3 -21.23 63.14 26.78
N ALA A 4 -21.84 63.52 25.65
CA ALA A 4 -22.29 62.59 24.62
C ALA A 4 -21.14 61.81 23.94
N LEU A 5 -19.98 62.47 23.79
CA LEU A 5 -18.79 61.82 23.24
C LEU A 5 -18.20 60.79 24.24
N SER A 6 -18.21 61.10 25.54
CA SER A 6 -17.73 60.15 26.57
C SER A 6 -18.60 58.89 26.68
N THR A 7 -19.93 59.03 26.51
CA THR A 7 -20.85 57.90 26.54
C THR A 7 -20.72 57.02 25.30
N LEU A 8 -20.47 57.62 24.13
CA LEU A 8 -20.20 56.89 22.89
C LEU A 8 -18.90 56.08 22.95
N ILE A 9 -17.84 56.66 23.54
CA ILE A 9 -16.56 55.97 23.73
C ILE A 9 -16.72 54.81 24.73
N ALA A 10 -17.44 55.01 25.83
CA ALA A 10 -17.69 53.95 26.80
C ALA A 10 -18.51 52.79 26.18
N LEU A 11 -19.52 53.11 25.36
CA LEU A 11 -20.33 52.10 24.67
C LEU A 11 -19.49 51.32 23.65
N ALA A 12 -18.68 52.02 22.84
CA ALA A 12 -17.77 51.39 21.88
C ALA A 12 -16.73 50.50 22.56
N LEU A 13 -16.18 50.93 23.69
CA LEU A 13 -15.22 50.14 24.47
C LEU A 13 -15.89 48.89 25.05
N SER A 14 -17.13 49.01 25.55
CA SER A 14 -17.88 47.86 26.08
C SER A 14 -18.24 46.85 24.98
N PHE A 15 -18.57 47.33 23.77
CA PHE A 15 -18.82 46.48 22.62
C PHE A 15 -17.55 45.77 22.16
N MET A 16 -16.42 46.48 22.09
CA MET A 16 -15.12 45.89 21.75
C MET A 16 -14.67 44.84 22.78
N LEU A 17 -14.86 45.11 24.08
CA LEU A 17 -14.55 44.16 25.15
C LEU A 17 -15.47 42.93 25.09
N ALA A 18 -16.76 43.13 24.81
CA ALA A 18 -17.71 42.04 24.61
C ALA A 18 -17.32 41.18 23.39
N THR A 19 -16.92 41.79 22.27
CA THR A 19 -16.46 41.05 21.09
C THR A 19 -15.13 40.34 21.29
N LEU A 20 -14.20 40.89 22.09
CA LEU A 20 -12.96 40.21 22.46
C LEU A 20 -13.21 39.02 23.40
N LEU A 21 -14.20 39.13 24.30
CA LEU A 21 -14.60 38.06 25.22
C LEU A 21 -15.48 37.00 24.57
N THR A 22 -16.16 37.31 23.46
CA THR A 22 -16.90 36.33 22.63
C THR A 22 -16.03 35.65 21.57
N VAL A 23 -14.71 35.77 21.63
CA VAL A 23 -13.85 34.71 21.07
C VAL A 23 -14.00 33.51 22.01
N THR A 24 -15.14 32.85 21.90
CA THR A 24 -15.33 31.49 22.38
C THR A 24 -14.29 30.67 21.63
N THR A 25 -13.17 30.39 22.30
CA THR A 25 -12.39 29.21 21.97
C THR A 25 -13.38 28.06 22.06
N ASP A 26 -13.84 27.55 20.92
CA ASP A 26 -14.49 26.24 20.87
C ASP A 26 -13.50 25.28 21.51
N ASN A 27 -13.72 24.98 22.79
CA ASN A 27 -12.96 23.99 23.54
C ASN A 27 -13.46 22.60 23.15
N SER A 28 -13.55 22.35 21.84
CA SER A 28 -13.73 21.01 21.31
C SER A 28 -12.47 20.23 21.69
N VAL A 29 -12.64 19.31 22.65
CA VAL A 29 -11.57 18.39 23.03
C VAL A 29 -11.54 17.32 21.94
N TYR A 30 -10.37 17.07 21.37
CA TYR A 30 -10.22 16.04 20.34
C TYR A 30 -9.44 14.85 20.89
N SER A 31 -9.88 13.65 20.52
CA SER A 31 -9.12 12.43 20.71
C SER A 31 -8.33 12.15 19.44
N GLU A 32 -7.01 12.12 19.56
CA GLU A 32 -6.11 11.76 18.47
C GLU A 32 -5.61 10.33 18.68
N SER A 33 -5.83 9.47 17.68
CA SER A 33 -5.34 8.10 17.74
C SER A 33 -4.96 7.58 16.36
N TYR A 34 -4.00 6.67 16.33
CA TYR A 34 -3.70 5.89 15.14
C TYR A 34 -4.57 4.63 15.14
N PRO A 35 -5.36 4.37 14.09
CA PRO A 35 -6.03 3.09 13.93
C PRO A 35 -5.04 1.94 14.00
N ALA A 36 -5.41 0.86 14.70
CA ALA A 36 -4.66 -0.38 14.67
C ALA A 36 -4.58 -0.93 13.24
N VAL A 37 -3.43 -1.50 12.90
CA VAL A 37 -3.15 -2.07 11.58
C VAL A 37 -3.21 -3.59 11.62
N VAL A 38 -3.51 -4.21 10.49
CA VAL A 38 -3.61 -5.65 10.34
C VAL A 38 -2.49 -6.17 9.45
N CYS A 39 -1.84 -7.25 9.86
CA CYS A 39 -0.91 -8.01 9.02
C CYS A 39 -1.52 -9.38 8.68
N PRO A 40 -1.25 -9.93 7.48
CA PRO A 40 -1.82 -11.20 7.02
C PRO A 40 -1.31 -12.40 7.82
N PRO A 41 -2.03 -13.54 7.74
CA PRO A 41 -1.58 -14.82 8.26
C PRO A 41 -0.41 -15.39 7.44
N THR A 42 0.30 -16.37 8.00
CA THR A 42 1.24 -17.21 7.24
C THR A 42 0.47 -18.40 6.65
N LEU A 43 0.39 -18.48 5.33
CA LEU A 43 -0.29 -19.61 4.68
C LEU A 43 0.59 -20.88 4.68
N SER A 44 -0.05 -22.03 4.50
CA SER A 44 0.65 -23.33 4.50
C SER A 44 1.79 -23.37 3.47
N GLY A 45 2.96 -23.85 3.91
CA GLY A 45 4.17 -23.94 3.10
C GLY A 45 4.92 -22.61 2.90
N LEU A 46 4.46 -21.52 3.51
CA LEU A 46 5.12 -20.21 3.51
C LEU A 46 5.73 -19.90 4.87
N SER A 47 6.63 -18.92 4.90
CA SER A 47 7.22 -18.35 6.11
C SER A 47 7.10 -16.84 6.06
N SER A 48 6.57 -16.23 7.12
CA SER A 48 6.37 -14.79 7.19
C SER A 48 7.03 -14.16 8.41
N GLN A 49 7.53 -12.94 8.24
CA GLN A 49 8.11 -12.15 9.29
C GLN A 49 7.59 -10.72 9.22
N ILE A 50 7.17 -10.17 10.36
CA ILE A 50 6.74 -8.77 10.48
C ILE A 50 7.88 -7.96 11.09
N SER A 51 8.24 -6.88 10.41
CA SER A 51 9.17 -5.87 10.91
C SER A 51 8.44 -4.85 11.76
N VAL A 52 8.93 -4.61 12.98
CA VAL A 52 8.48 -3.54 13.87
C VAL A 52 9.65 -2.67 14.29
N SER A 53 9.38 -1.40 14.61
CA SER A 53 10.42 -0.44 15.02
C SER A 53 10.73 -0.50 16.52
N SER A 54 9.85 -1.09 17.33
CA SER A 54 9.98 -1.16 18.78
C SER A 54 9.45 -2.48 19.34
N ARG A 55 10.17 -3.03 20.32
CA ARG A 55 9.71 -4.17 21.13
C ARG A 55 8.57 -3.79 22.09
N LYS A 56 8.32 -2.49 22.26
CA LYS A 56 7.17 -2.00 23.05
C LYS A 56 5.89 -1.92 22.22
N THR A 57 5.97 -2.06 20.90
CA THR A 57 4.78 -2.11 20.06
C THR A 57 3.96 -3.31 20.48
N GLU A 58 2.69 -3.08 20.75
CA GLU A 58 1.78 -4.13 21.19
C GLU A 58 1.00 -4.72 20.03
N PHE A 59 0.64 -5.98 20.16
CA PHE A 59 -0.19 -6.68 19.20
C PHE A 59 -1.12 -7.67 19.89
N GLN A 60 -2.13 -8.11 19.15
CA GLN A 60 -2.96 -9.25 19.49
C GLN A 60 -3.10 -10.17 18.28
N ARG A 61 -3.28 -11.46 18.53
CA ARG A 61 -3.68 -12.41 17.48
C ARG A 61 -5.17 -12.23 17.21
N LEU A 62 -5.55 -12.20 15.94
CA LEU A 62 -6.93 -11.94 15.51
C LEU A 62 -7.96 -12.80 16.26
N GLU A 63 -7.77 -14.13 16.23
CA GLU A 63 -8.72 -15.12 16.79
C GLU A 63 -8.81 -15.11 18.32
N ASN A 64 -7.98 -14.33 19.01
CA ASN A 64 -8.06 -14.26 20.46
C ASN A 64 -9.37 -13.60 20.89
N ARG A 65 -10.17 -14.30 21.71
CA ARG A 65 -11.42 -13.74 22.26
C ARG A 65 -11.15 -12.49 23.10
N SER A 66 -10.02 -12.46 23.82
CA SER A 66 -9.58 -11.28 24.56
C SER A 66 -9.12 -10.15 23.63
N THR A 67 -9.34 -8.90 24.02
CA THR A 67 -8.76 -7.71 23.38
C THR A 67 -7.43 -7.28 24.01
N LYS A 68 -6.90 -8.08 24.95
CA LYS A 68 -5.62 -7.81 25.59
C LYS A 68 -4.48 -7.92 24.57
N THR A 69 -3.70 -6.87 24.49
CA THR A 69 -2.49 -6.78 23.68
C THR A 69 -1.29 -7.24 24.49
N ILE A 70 -0.26 -7.71 23.78
CA ILE A 70 1.04 -8.06 24.35
C ILE A 70 2.16 -7.40 23.52
N PRO A 71 3.28 -7.01 24.13
CA PRO A 71 4.39 -6.41 23.40
C PRO A 71 5.14 -7.43 22.54
N PHE A 72 5.70 -6.97 21.42
CA PHE A 72 6.63 -7.77 20.62
C PHE A 72 7.93 -8.04 21.39
N ASN A 73 8.35 -9.29 21.50
CA ASN A 73 9.65 -9.63 22.11
C ASN A 73 10.86 -9.44 21.17
N VAL A 74 10.62 -9.29 19.86
CA VAL A 74 11.64 -9.14 18.82
C VAL A 74 11.25 -8.06 17.81
N LEU A 75 12.22 -7.48 17.11
CA LEU A 75 11.98 -6.46 16.08
C LEU A 75 11.59 -7.05 14.71
N ARG A 76 11.81 -8.35 14.54
CA ARG A 76 11.44 -9.12 13.35
C ARG A 76 10.68 -10.36 13.81
N TYR A 77 9.38 -10.24 13.90
CA TYR A 77 8.51 -11.23 14.54
C TYR A 77 8.10 -12.32 13.55
N PRO A 78 8.41 -13.61 13.80
CA PRO A 78 7.95 -14.71 12.96
C PRO A 78 6.44 -14.92 13.16
N VAL A 79 5.69 -14.86 12.07
CA VAL A 79 4.24 -15.07 12.10
C VAL A 79 3.97 -16.57 11.97
N ALA A 80 3.28 -17.15 12.94
CA ALA A 80 3.01 -18.58 12.95
C ALA A 80 1.90 -18.97 11.96
N LYS A 81 0.65 -18.54 12.24
CA LYS A 81 -0.52 -18.86 11.41
C LYS A 81 -1.54 -17.74 11.38
N ASN A 82 -1.89 -17.14 12.51
CA ASN A 82 -3.03 -16.21 12.56
C ASN A 82 -2.63 -14.78 12.16
N PRO A 83 -3.56 -14.01 11.58
CA PRO A 83 -3.35 -12.59 11.34
C PRO A 83 -3.08 -11.85 12.66
N LEU A 84 -2.31 -10.77 12.60
CA LEU A 84 -2.00 -9.94 13.76
C LEU A 84 -2.66 -8.57 13.62
N VAL A 85 -3.26 -8.11 14.72
CA VAL A 85 -3.71 -6.72 14.86
C VAL A 85 -2.69 -5.99 15.74
N ILE A 86 -2.04 -4.98 15.18
CA ILE A 86 -0.91 -4.27 15.78
C ILE A 86 -1.35 -2.84 16.11
N SER A 87 -1.02 -2.39 17.33
CA SER A 87 -1.19 -1.00 17.73
C SER A 87 -0.16 -0.14 17.01
N ALA A 88 -0.53 0.41 15.84
CA ALA A 88 0.32 1.33 15.10
C ALA A 88 0.45 2.65 15.87
N THR A 89 1.67 3.08 16.13
CA THR A 89 1.98 4.35 16.83
C THR A 89 2.72 5.27 15.87
N GLY A 90 2.09 5.59 14.73
CA GLY A 90 2.70 6.36 13.64
C GLY A 90 3.81 5.64 12.86
N VAL A 91 3.95 4.32 13.08
CA VAL A 91 4.89 3.47 12.35
C VAL A 91 4.12 2.39 11.60
N THR A 92 4.44 2.24 10.32
CA THR A 92 3.91 1.21 9.43
C THR A 92 4.74 -0.07 9.56
N PRO A 93 4.21 -1.16 10.13
CA PRO A 93 4.85 -2.47 10.09
C PRO A 93 4.82 -3.03 8.68
N VAL A 94 5.82 -3.84 8.36
CA VAL A 94 5.95 -4.49 7.05
C VAL A 94 5.99 -5.99 7.26
N VAL A 95 5.16 -6.72 6.51
CA VAL A 95 5.24 -8.18 6.43
C VAL A 95 6.08 -8.58 5.22
N TRP A 96 6.99 -9.54 5.44
CA TRP A 96 7.74 -10.19 4.39
C TRP A 96 7.42 -11.69 4.42
N GLN A 97 6.92 -12.23 3.32
CA GLN A 97 6.52 -13.63 3.19
C GLN A 97 7.34 -14.29 2.10
N SER A 98 7.68 -15.57 2.30
CA SER A 98 8.45 -16.31 1.32
C SER A 98 8.12 -17.79 1.30
N ARG A 99 8.31 -18.41 0.15
CA ARG A 99 8.43 -19.86 -0.01
C ARG A 99 9.90 -20.19 -0.14
N ALA A 100 10.41 -21.03 0.76
CA ALA A 100 11.82 -21.43 0.75
C ALA A 100 12.21 -21.95 -0.64
N GLY A 101 13.31 -21.42 -1.18
CA GLY A 101 13.81 -21.90 -2.47
C GLY A 101 13.04 -21.40 -3.71
N SER A 102 11.98 -20.60 -3.57
CA SER A 102 11.04 -20.30 -4.66
C SER A 102 10.82 -18.81 -4.89
N TRP A 103 10.11 -18.13 -3.99
CA TRP A 103 9.71 -16.73 -4.15
C TRP A 103 9.64 -16.00 -2.82
N ALA A 104 9.63 -14.67 -2.85
CA ALA A 104 9.41 -13.85 -1.67
C ALA A 104 8.77 -12.50 -2.02
N GLY A 105 7.80 -12.07 -1.23
CA GLY A 105 7.04 -10.85 -1.45
C GLY A 105 6.82 -10.05 -0.18
N GLY A 106 6.53 -8.75 -0.35
CA GLY A 106 6.26 -7.84 0.76
C GLY A 106 4.87 -7.21 0.70
N ALA A 107 4.29 -6.95 1.87
CA ALA A 107 3.14 -6.07 2.00
C ALA A 107 3.29 -5.16 3.23
N ILE A 108 2.63 -4.02 3.21
CA ILE A 108 2.49 -3.19 4.41
C ILE A 108 1.32 -3.66 5.24
N CYS A 109 1.42 -3.53 6.56
CA CYS A 109 0.27 -3.71 7.43
C CYS A 109 -0.49 -2.39 7.53
N SER A 110 -1.79 -2.41 7.22
CA SER A 110 -2.62 -1.22 7.13
C SER A 110 -3.85 -1.28 8.03
N GLY A 111 -4.43 -0.13 8.34
CA GLY A 111 -5.73 -0.02 8.98
C GLY A 111 -6.85 -0.52 8.05
N PRO A 112 -8.06 -0.73 8.55
CA PRO A 112 -9.19 -1.17 7.73
C PRO A 112 -9.45 -0.25 6.54
N MET A 113 -9.78 -0.83 5.39
CA MET A 113 -9.96 -0.10 4.13
C MET A 113 -11.39 -0.29 3.61
N ALA A 114 -12.02 0.80 3.15
CA ALA A 114 -13.37 0.76 2.58
C ALA A 114 -13.41 0.23 1.13
N SER A 115 -12.27 0.18 0.45
CA SER A 115 -12.13 -0.31 -0.93
C SER A 115 -10.69 -0.76 -1.14
N GLN A 116 -10.50 -1.92 -1.77
CA GLN A 116 -9.19 -2.52 -2.04
C GLN A 116 -9.20 -3.18 -3.42
N TRP A 117 -8.47 -2.61 -4.37
CA TRP A 117 -8.25 -3.17 -5.69
C TRP A 117 -6.93 -3.93 -5.74
N PHE A 118 -6.97 -5.13 -6.29
CA PHE A 118 -5.80 -5.97 -6.51
C PHE A 118 -5.66 -6.23 -8.00
N VAL A 119 -4.71 -5.56 -8.65
CA VAL A 119 -4.42 -5.75 -10.07
C VAL A 119 -3.24 -6.72 -10.18
N GLY A 120 -3.53 -7.99 -10.42
CA GLY A 120 -2.54 -9.07 -10.38
C GLY A 120 -3.20 -10.43 -10.13
N GLY A 121 -2.46 -11.53 -10.25
CA GLY A 121 -3.01 -12.88 -10.10
C GLY A 121 -3.46 -13.53 -11.41
N SER A 122 -3.64 -14.85 -11.36
CA SER A 122 -4.30 -15.63 -12.40
C SER A 122 -5.30 -16.57 -11.77
N SER A 123 -6.22 -17.07 -12.59
CA SER A 123 -7.26 -18.02 -12.23
C SER A 123 -7.18 -19.29 -13.11
N ASP A 124 -6.07 -19.48 -13.83
CA ASP A 124 -5.80 -20.64 -14.67
C ASP A 124 -5.23 -21.82 -13.87
N VAL A 125 -4.99 -22.95 -14.53
CA VAL A 125 -4.50 -24.18 -13.90
C VAL A 125 -3.12 -24.07 -13.23
N THR A 126 -2.38 -22.99 -13.50
CA THR A 126 -1.07 -22.75 -12.89
C THR A 126 -1.16 -21.99 -11.58
N THR A 127 -2.30 -21.36 -11.28
CA THR A 127 -2.45 -20.55 -10.07
C THR A 127 -2.48 -21.39 -8.80
N ARG A 128 -1.84 -20.85 -7.77
CA ARG A 128 -1.95 -21.24 -6.37
C ARG A 128 -2.29 -20.03 -5.49
N GLY A 129 -2.64 -18.92 -6.15
CA GLY A 129 -2.89 -17.64 -5.52
C GLY A 129 -4.12 -17.68 -4.61
N LYS A 130 -4.12 -16.78 -3.64
CA LYS A 130 -5.16 -16.70 -2.61
C LYS A 130 -5.47 -15.25 -2.27
N LEU A 131 -6.75 -14.96 -2.11
CA LEU A 131 -7.26 -13.74 -1.51
C LEU A 131 -7.61 -14.03 -0.04
N ILE A 132 -7.02 -13.26 0.87
CA ILE A 132 -7.21 -13.37 2.31
C ILE A 132 -8.03 -12.17 2.75
N ILE A 133 -9.17 -12.39 3.41
CA ILE A 133 -10.05 -11.31 3.89
C ILE A 133 -10.17 -11.43 5.39
N ILE A 134 -9.88 -10.35 6.11
CA ILE A 134 -9.72 -10.34 7.58
C ILE A 134 -10.70 -9.34 8.18
N ASN A 135 -11.52 -9.79 9.14
CA ASN A 135 -12.37 -8.93 9.97
C ASN A 135 -11.75 -8.77 11.36
N SER A 136 -11.15 -7.62 11.60
CA SER A 136 -10.60 -7.23 12.92
C SER A 136 -11.66 -6.65 13.87
N GLY A 137 -12.90 -6.54 13.41
CA GLY A 137 -14.04 -6.05 14.16
C GLY A 137 -14.57 -7.03 15.20
N LEU A 138 -15.41 -6.50 16.10
CA LEU A 138 -16.08 -7.25 17.16
C LEU A 138 -17.48 -7.76 16.75
N SER A 139 -17.91 -7.43 15.53
CA SER A 139 -19.19 -7.83 14.94
C SER A 139 -18.96 -8.50 13.60
N GLU A 140 -19.95 -9.24 13.13
CA GLU A 140 -19.97 -9.79 11.77
C GLU A 140 -19.87 -8.66 10.73
N ALA A 141 -19.18 -8.95 9.64
CA ALA A 141 -18.95 -8.05 8.53
C ALA A 141 -19.45 -8.69 7.23
N ILE A 142 -19.94 -7.87 6.32
CA ILE A 142 -20.36 -8.29 4.99
C ILE A 142 -19.39 -7.69 3.99
N VAL A 143 -18.81 -8.52 3.13
CA VAL A 143 -17.80 -8.12 2.15
C VAL A 143 -18.18 -8.62 0.77
N ASP A 144 -18.21 -7.70 -0.18
CA ASP A 144 -18.41 -8.01 -1.58
C ASP A 144 -17.05 -8.14 -2.28
N VAL A 145 -16.89 -9.19 -3.08
CA VAL A 145 -15.69 -9.48 -3.86
C VAL A 145 -16.10 -9.55 -5.32
N GLN A 146 -15.66 -8.56 -6.09
CA GLN A 146 -15.91 -8.44 -7.51
C GLN A 146 -14.63 -8.73 -8.28
N ALA A 147 -14.61 -9.82 -9.06
CA ALA A 147 -13.50 -10.12 -9.95
C ALA A 147 -13.78 -9.63 -11.38
N TYR A 148 -12.71 -9.34 -12.10
CA TYR A 148 -12.66 -9.00 -13.52
C TYR A 148 -11.53 -9.81 -14.15
N SER A 149 -11.73 -10.23 -15.40
CA SER A 149 -10.71 -10.92 -16.18
C SER A 149 -10.59 -10.38 -17.60
N GLU A 150 -9.74 -10.99 -18.41
CA GLU A 150 -9.69 -10.74 -19.86
C GLU A 150 -11.02 -11.08 -20.57
N ASN A 151 -11.88 -11.87 -19.93
CA ASN A 151 -13.21 -12.23 -20.42
C ASN A 151 -14.32 -11.33 -19.83
N GLY A 152 -13.95 -10.30 -19.07
CA GLY A 152 -14.86 -9.30 -18.52
C GLY A 152 -15.18 -9.50 -17.03
N LYS A 153 -16.25 -8.85 -16.58
CA LYS A 153 -16.72 -8.84 -15.19
C LYS A 153 -17.29 -10.21 -14.78
N GLN A 154 -16.81 -10.74 -13.66
CA GLN A 154 -17.23 -12.03 -13.12
C GLN A 154 -18.44 -11.88 -12.18
N PRO A 155 -19.13 -12.98 -11.81
CA PRO A 155 -20.19 -12.92 -10.81
C PRO A 155 -19.70 -12.37 -9.46
N LEU A 156 -20.52 -11.54 -8.82
CA LEU A 156 -20.22 -10.98 -7.50
C LEU A 156 -20.29 -12.06 -6.42
N ILE A 157 -19.29 -12.13 -5.55
CA ILE A 157 -19.28 -13.01 -4.38
C ILE A 157 -19.47 -12.16 -3.13
N SER A 158 -20.50 -12.46 -2.32
CA SER A 158 -20.72 -11.80 -1.03
C SER A 158 -20.43 -12.76 0.11
N ILE A 159 -19.65 -12.30 1.10
CA ILE A 159 -19.11 -13.14 2.18
C ILE A 159 -19.52 -12.53 3.51
N ASN A 160 -20.11 -13.36 4.36
CA ASN A 160 -20.33 -13.04 5.77
C ASN A 160 -19.12 -13.49 6.58
N LEU A 161 -18.38 -12.53 7.13
CA LEU A 161 -17.16 -12.77 7.88
C LEU A 161 -17.40 -12.49 9.35
N LYS A 162 -17.30 -13.54 10.17
CA LYS A 162 -17.51 -13.45 11.62
C LYS A 162 -16.57 -12.43 12.27
N ALA A 163 -16.94 -11.98 13.47
CA ALA A 163 -16.08 -11.14 14.29
C ALA A 163 -14.74 -11.84 14.55
N LYS A 164 -13.63 -11.10 14.48
CA LYS A 164 -12.28 -11.60 14.78
C LYS A 164 -11.89 -12.87 14.01
N SER A 165 -12.31 -12.99 12.75
CA SER A 165 -11.98 -14.12 11.88
C SER A 165 -11.42 -13.66 10.53
N TYR A 166 -10.87 -14.59 9.79
CA TYR A 166 -10.46 -14.38 8.40
C TYR A 166 -10.90 -15.56 7.54
N GLU A 167 -11.15 -15.28 6.27
CA GLU A 167 -11.51 -16.25 5.24
C GLU A 167 -10.42 -16.21 4.16
N THR A 168 -10.28 -17.31 3.41
CA THR A 168 -9.34 -17.38 2.29
C THR A 168 -10.04 -17.95 1.07
N LEU A 169 -10.14 -17.14 0.02
CA LEU A 169 -10.63 -17.55 -1.28
C LEU A 169 -9.45 -17.92 -2.17
N ARG A 170 -9.60 -18.96 -2.97
CA ARG A 170 -8.63 -19.30 -4.01
C ARG A 170 -8.86 -18.40 -5.22
N LEU A 171 -7.80 -17.98 -5.90
CA LEU A 171 -7.97 -17.13 -7.09
C LEU A 171 -8.60 -17.91 -8.24
N ASP A 172 -8.32 -19.23 -8.37
CA ASP A 172 -8.92 -20.10 -9.39
C ASP A 172 -10.46 -20.23 -9.32
N SER A 173 -11.08 -19.90 -8.19
CA SER A 173 -12.54 -19.88 -8.05
C SER A 173 -13.18 -18.54 -8.41
N LEU A 174 -12.38 -17.50 -8.67
CA LEU A 174 -12.89 -16.16 -8.95
C LEU A 174 -13.16 -15.93 -10.45
N ALA A 175 -12.40 -16.58 -11.34
CA ALA A 175 -12.51 -16.47 -12.79
C ALA A 175 -11.98 -17.74 -13.49
N THR A 176 -12.57 -18.90 -13.22
CA THR A 176 -12.02 -20.23 -13.56
C THR A 176 -11.45 -20.32 -14.98
N GLY A 177 -10.14 -20.57 -15.10
CA GLY A 177 -9.44 -20.73 -16.38
C GLY A 177 -8.81 -19.45 -16.95
N ASP A 178 -9.15 -18.29 -16.41
CA ASP A 178 -8.68 -16.99 -16.91
C ASP A 178 -7.28 -16.64 -16.41
N LYS A 179 -6.50 -15.95 -17.24
CA LYS A 179 -5.07 -15.69 -17.00
C LYS A 179 -4.80 -14.34 -16.36
N ALA A 180 -5.63 -13.32 -16.65
CA ALA A 180 -5.41 -11.96 -16.21
C ALA A 180 -6.51 -11.52 -15.24
N LEU A 181 -6.24 -11.59 -13.94
CA LEU A 181 -7.21 -11.24 -12.91
C LEU A 181 -7.02 -9.81 -12.39
N THR A 182 -8.14 -9.15 -12.07
CA THR A 182 -8.22 -7.99 -11.16
C THR A 182 -9.35 -8.21 -10.18
N VAL A 183 -9.12 -7.97 -8.89
CA VAL A 183 -10.12 -8.21 -7.84
C VAL A 183 -10.39 -6.93 -7.05
N HIS A 184 -11.65 -6.59 -6.87
CA HIS A 184 -12.12 -5.51 -6.00
C HIS A 184 -12.78 -6.09 -4.75
N VAL A 185 -12.25 -5.75 -3.59
CA VAL A 185 -12.85 -6.09 -2.30
C VAL A 185 -13.50 -4.85 -1.72
N LEU A 186 -14.82 -4.91 -1.54
CA LEU A 186 -15.68 -3.83 -1.09
C LEU A 186 -16.44 -4.24 0.18
N PRO A 187 -15.93 -3.86 1.37
CA PRO A 187 -16.65 -4.05 2.62
C PRO A 187 -17.93 -3.23 2.67
N ARG A 188 -19.07 -3.88 2.91
CA ARG A 188 -20.35 -3.21 3.19
C ARG A 188 -20.47 -2.81 4.66
N SER A 189 -19.82 -3.57 5.54
CA SER A 189 -19.77 -3.33 6.98
C SER A 189 -18.51 -3.93 7.60
N GLY A 190 -18.19 -3.53 8.84
CA GLY A 190 -17.09 -4.10 9.61
C GLY A 190 -15.72 -3.48 9.34
N ARG A 191 -14.69 -4.05 9.97
CA ARG A 191 -13.30 -3.57 9.93
C ARG A 191 -12.45 -4.52 9.12
N ILE A 192 -12.46 -4.33 7.80
CA ILE A 192 -11.91 -5.28 6.83
C ILE A 192 -10.55 -4.84 6.30
N ASN A 193 -9.65 -5.81 6.23
CA ASN A 193 -8.42 -5.76 5.45
C ASN A 193 -8.38 -6.97 4.53
N ALA A 194 -7.84 -6.81 3.34
CA ALA A 194 -7.61 -7.88 2.40
C ALA A 194 -6.15 -7.91 1.95
N PHE A 195 -5.64 -9.10 1.68
CA PHE A 195 -4.31 -9.33 1.15
C PHE A 195 -4.40 -10.38 0.04
N MET A 196 -3.72 -10.16 -1.07
CA MET A 196 -3.72 -11.11 -2.18
C MET A 196 -2.30 -11.58 -2.45
N ILE A 197 -2.13 -12.91 -2.51
CA ILE A 197 -0.90 -13.56 -2.92
C ILE A 197 -1.13 -14.15 -4.29
N ASP A 198 -0.29 -13.79 -5.24
CA ASP A 198 -0.18 -14.46 -6.53
C ASP A 198 0.97 -15.47 -6.43
N GLU A 199 0.68 -16.75 -6.67
CA GLU A 199 1.70 -17.80 -6.70
C GLU A 199 1.41 -18.69 -7.90
N LEU A 200 2.42 -18.96 -8.71
CA LEU A 200 2.30 -19.76 -9.92
C LEU A 200 3.11 -21.07 -9.80
N GLY A 201 2.55 -22.16 -10.32
CA GLY A 201 3.21 -23.46 -10.35
C GLY A 201 2.66 -24.39 -11.43
N ALA A 202 3.54 -25.19 -12.03
CA ALA A 202 3.17 -26.21 -13.01
C ALA A 202 3.60 -27.59 -12.49
N GLY A 203 2.64 -28.39 -12.02
CA GLY A 203 2.95 -29.65 -11.32
C GLY A 203 3.82 -29.41 -10.08
N LEU A 204 4.99 -30.03 -10.00
CA LEU A 204 5.94 -29.80 -8.90
C LEU A 204 6.86 -28.57 -9.11
N LYS A 205 6.84 -27.96 -10.30
CA LYS A 205 7.70 -26.82 -10.64
C LYS A 205 7.07 -25.52 -10.13
N ALA A 206 7.80 -24.79 -9.29
CA ALA A 206 7.43 -23.42 -8.92
C ALA A 206 7.79 -22.43 -10.03
N LEU A 207 6.90 -21.47 -10.29
CA LEU A 207 7.07 -20.45 -11.34
C LEU A 207 7.26 -19.03 -10.77
N GLY A 208 7.13 -18.87 -9.45
CA GLY A 208 7.32 -17.60 -8.75
C GLY A 208 6.09 -17.26 -7.90
N GLY A 209 6.17 -16.11 -7.22
CA GLY A 209 5.05 -15.58 -6.47
C GLY A 209 5.37 -14.26 -5.80
N ASP A 210 4.35 -13.46 -5.53
CA ASP A 210 4.49 -12.19 -4.84
C ASP A 210 3.16 -11.80 -4.16
N PHE A 211 3.22 -10.78 -3.31
CA PHE A 211 2.01 -10.06 -2.91
C PHE A 211 1.57 -9.13 -4.02
N VAL A 212 0.27 -9.17 -4.32
CA VAL A 212 -0.39 -8.08 -5.04
C VAL A 212 -0.86 -7.09 -3.98
N ASN A 213 -0.20 -5.93 -3.91
CA ASN A 213 -0.51 -4.92 -2.90
C ASN A 213 -1.80 -4.16 -3.28
N PRO A 214 -2.66 -3.80 -2.30
CA PRO A 214 -3.95 -3.17 -2.58
C PRO A 214 -3.79 -1.72 -3.04
N ILE A 215 -4.67 -1.31 -3.96
CA ILE A 215 -4.86 0.06 -4.42
C ILE A 215 -6.20 0.55 -3.85
N ALA A 216 -6.22 1.67 -3.14
CA ALA A 216 -7.42 2.12 -2.41
C ALA A 216 -8.58 2.54 -3.34
N SER A 217 -8.25 3.17 -4.48
CA SER A 217 -9.23 3.71 -5.43
C SER A 217 -8.68 3.72 -6.85
N ALA A 218 -9.58 3.62 -7.83
CA ALA A 218 -9.28 3.96 -9.22
C ALA A 218 -9.00 5.47 -9.35
N GLY A 219 -8.24 5.87 -10.38
CA GLY A 219 -7.93 7.26 -10.64
C GLY A 219 -7.50 7.51 -12.08
N THR A 220 -7.54 8.78 -12.50
CA THR A 220 -7.17 9.22 -13.85
C THR A 220 -5.67 9.47 -14.01
N THR A 221 -4.93 9.55 -12.90
CA THR A 221 -3.47 9.62 -12.91
C THR A 221 -2.88 8.65 -11.89
N LEU A 222 -2.07 7.71 -12.37
CA LEU A 222 -1.40 6.72 -11.54
C LEU A 222 0.11 6.85 -11.70
N VAL A 223 0.87 6.74 -10.61
CA VAL A 223 2.34 6.67 -10.65
C VAL A 223 2.78 5.39 -9.95
N ILE A 224 3.37 4.47 -10.73
CA ILE A 224 3.94 3.22 -10.25
C ILE A 224 5.45 3.44 -10.14
N ALA A 225 5.93 3.64 -8.92
CA ALA A 225 7.36 3.82 -8.65
C ALA A 225 8.05 2.46 -8.41
N ALA A 226 9.37 2.44 -8.58
CA ALA A 226 10.24 1.30 -8.27
C ALA A 226 9.90 -0.01 -8.99
N ILE A 227 9.65 0.05 -10.30
CA ILE A 227 9.56 -1.14 -11.15
C ILE A 227 11.00 -1.65 -11.39
N PRO A 228 11.31 -2.91 -11.07
CA PRO A 228 12.66 -3.42 -11.24
C PRO A 228 12.98 -3.57 -12.72
N HIS A 229 14.23 -3.31 -13.11
CA HIS A 229 14.72 -3.58 -14.46
C HIS A 229 16.09 -4.25 -14.34
N GLN A 230 16.11 -5.58 -14.42
CA GLN A 230 17.34 -6.34 -14.28
C GLN A 230 18.09 -6.33 -15.61
N LEU A 231 19.11 -5.48 -15.73
CA LEU A 231 19.94 -5.45 -16.92
C LEU A 231 20.53 -6.82 -17.25
N ALA A 232 20.52 -7.18 -18.53
CA ALA A 232 21.14 -8.41 -19.01
C ALA A 232 22.63 -8.44 -18.63
N LYS A 233 23.09 -9.57 -18.07
CA LYS A 233 24.53 -9.82 -17.94
C LYS A 233 25.09 -10.15 -19.33
N LYS A 234 26.39 -9.88 -19.55
CA LYS A 234 27.11 -10.33 -20.77
C LYS A 234 26.81 -11.82 -21.00
N ASN A 235 26.35 -12.17 -22.20
CA ASN A 235 25.94 -13.52 -22.64
C ASN A 235 24.60 -14.06 -22.08
N GLN A 236 23.69 -13.20 -21.61
CA GLN A 236 22.32 -13.57 -21.27
C GLN A 236 21.32 -12.80 -22.14
N LYS A 237 20.19 -13.43 -22.51
CA LYS A 237 19.05 -12.72 -23.12
C LYS A 237 18.57 -11.61 -22.18
N GLU A 238 18.02 -10.53 -22.73
CA GLU A 238 17.42 -9.41 -21.97
C GLU A 238 16.65 -9.94 -20.75
N ALA A 239 17.02 -9.44 -19.57
CA ALA A 239 16.35 -9.79 -18.33
C ALA A 239 15.31 -8.71 -18.02
N GLY A 240 14.10 -9.15 -17.69
CA GLY A 240 12.97 -8.29 -17.37
C GLY A 240 12.01 -8.05 -18.54
N THR A 241 11.08 -8.98 -18.73
CA THR A 241 9.84 -8.66 -19.46
C THR A 241 8.88 -7.99 -18.48
N HIS A 242 8.33 -6.84 -18.86
CA HIS A 242 7.33 -6.12 -18.08
C HIS A 242 5.97 -6.25 -18.77
N THR A 243 4.92 -6.44 -17.99
CA THR A 243 3.55 -6.44 -18.47
C THR A 243 2.75 -5.43 -17.65
N LEU A 244 2.23 -4.41 -18.31
CA LEU A 244 1.23 -3.53 -17.74
C LEU A 244 -0.10 -4.29 -17.74
N ARG A 245 -0.70 -4.46 -16.57
CA ARG A 245 -2.08 -4.89 -16.42
C ARG A 245 -2.93 -3.70 -16.00
N ILE A 246 -4.03 -3.48 -16.71
CA ILE A 246 -4.91 -2.32 -16.52
C ILE A 246 -6.38 -2.74 -16.63
N LEU A 247 -7.24 -2.06 -15.87
CA LEU A 247 -8.68 -2.17 -15.93
C LEU A 247 -9.28 -0.77 -15.75
N THR A 248 -10.28 -0.43 -16.55
CA THR A 248 -11.21 0.65 -16.20
C THR A 248 -12.49 0.05 -15.60
N PRO A 249 -12.84 0.41 -14.34
CA PRO A 249 -14.08 -0.03 -13.72
C PRO A 249 -15.30 0.81 -14.15
N SER A 250 -15.12 1.84 -14.98
CA SER A 250 -16.19 2.62 -15.58
C SER A 250 -17.03 1.79 -16.56
N ASP A 251 -18.19 2.32 -16.95
CA ASP A 251 -19.08 1.72 -17.96
C ASP A 251 -18.73 2.11 -19.40
N VAL A 252 -17.63 2.87 -19.59
CA VAL A 252 -17.11 3.32 -20.88
C VAL A 252 -15.63 2.97 -21.01
N ASP A 253 -15.17 2.79 -22.25
CA ASP A 253 -13.77 2.52 -22.56
C ASP A 253 -12.90 3.71 -22.13
N ALA A 254 -11.69 3.42 -21.66
CA ALA A 254 -10.74 4.45 -21.25
C ALA A 254 -9.59 4.57 -22.24
N HIS A 255 -9.22 5.79 -22.59
CA HIS A 255 -8.02 6.10 -23.35
C HIS A 255 -6.92 6.62 -22.43
N PHE A 256 -5.76 5.99 -22.50
CA PHE A 256 -4.63 6.32 -21.63
C PHE A 256 -3.32 6.48 -22.39
N THR A 257 -2.43 7.25 -21.78
CA THR A 257 -1.03 7.41 -22.17
C THR A 257 -0.13 6.93 -21.03
N LEU A 258 1.04 6.40 -21.38
CA LEU A 258 2.04 5.95 -20.40
C LEU A 258 3.38 6.64 -20.67
N GLU A 259 3.85 7.38 -19.68
CA GLU A 259 5.19 7.95 -19.63
C GLU A 259 6.08 7.05 -18.76
N LEU A 260 7.24 6.68 -19.27
CA LEU A 260 8.30 6.03 -18.50
C LEU A 260 9.22 7.10 -17.92
N ILE A 261 9.59 6.93 -16.65
CA ILE A 261 10.44 7.84 -15.89
C ILE A 261 11.63 7.03 -15.37
N SER A 262 12.85 7.32 -15.84
CA SER A 262 14.08 6.66 -15.38
C SER A 262 15.22 7.66 -15.22
N ALA A 263 16.40 7.17 -14.82
CA ALA A 263 17.62 7.98 -14.81
C ALA A 263 18.08 8.42 -16.21
N ASP A 264 17.56 7.80 -17.28
CA ASP A 264 17.85 8.17 -18.67
C ASP A 264 16.95 9.30 -19.17
N GLY A 265 15.93 9.69 -18.40
CA GLY A 265 14.96 10.73 -18.73
C GLY A 265 13.51 10.25 -18.70
N VAL A 266 12.61 11.13 -19.14
CA VAL A 266 11.16 10.88 -19.24
C VAL A 266 10.75 10.81 -20.69
N PHE A 267 10.09 9.72 -21.10
CA PHE A 267 9.63 9.53 -22.47
C PHE A 267 8.45 8.56 -22.54
N VAL A 268 7.70 8.61 -23.64
CA VAL A 268 6.64 7.63 -23.94
C VAL A 268 7.25 6.43 -24.67
N PRO A 269 7.14 5.20 -24.14
CA PRO A 269 7.61 4.01 -24.84
C PRO A 269 6.87 3.78 -26.16
N VAL A 270 7.53 3.12 -27.11
CA VAL A 270 6.92 2.76 -28.40
C VAL A 270 5.65 1.95 -28.16
N GLY A 271 4.54 2.37 -28.80
CA GLY A 271 3.24 1.74 -28.64
C GLY A 271 2.38 2.28 -27.49
N PHE A 272 2.81 3.33 -26.77
CA PHE A 272 2.08 3.92 -25.64
C PHE A 272 1.66 5.38 -25.83
N ASN A 273 1.69 5.90 -27.06
CA ASN A 273 1.27 7.28 -27.38
C ASN A 273 -0.21 7.54 -27.09
N SER A 274 -1.07 6.54 -27.27
CA SER A 274 -2.46 6.47 -26.83
C SER A 274 -2.89 5.01 -26.95
N GLN A 275 -3.43 4.44 -25.88
CA GLN A 275 -3.93 3.07 -25.82
C GLN A 275 -5.35 3.08 -25.27
N THR A 276 -6.11 2.03 -25.58
CA THR A 276 -7.49 1.88 -25.11
C THR A 276 -7.57 0.66 -24.21
N THR A 277 -8.26 0.79 -23.08
CA THR A 277 -8.68 -0.36 -22.25
C THR A 277 -10.22 -0.41 -22.27
N PRO A 278 -10.81 -1.52 -22.74
CA PRO A 278 -12.26 -1.64 -22.75
C PRO A 278 -12.87 -1.63 -21.35
N ALA A 279 -14.11 -1.16 -21.24
CA ALA A 279 -14.86 -1.13 -19.98
C ALA A 279 -14.98 -2.52 -19.34
N GLY A 280 -14.58 -2.64 -18.07
CA GLY A 280 -14.76 -3.88 -17.31
C GLY A 280 -13.95 -5.10 -17.81
N ILE A 281 -12.98 -4.91 -18.71
CA ILE A 281 -12.12 -5.98 -19.24
C ILE A 281 -10.68 -5.73 -18.79
N VAL A 282 -10.05 -6.75 -18.20
CA VAL A 282 -8.63 -6.68 -17.82
C VAL A 282 -7.78 -6.79 -19.09
N THR A 283 -6.98 -5.76 -19.33
CA THR A 283 -6.10 -5.67 -20.50
C THR A 283 -4.64 -5.79 -20.06
N GLU A 284 -3.85 -6.55 -20.83
CA GLU A 284 -2.40 -6.67 -20.64
C GLU A 284 -1.63 -6.13 -21.84
N LEU A 285 -0.64 -5.27 -21.58
CA LEU A 285 0.24 -4.71 -22.60
C LEU A 285 1.69 -4.98 -22.23
N SER A 286 2.47 -5.50 -23.19
CA SER A 286 3.89 -5.74 -23.00
C SER A 286 4.67 -4.42 -23.01
N LEU A 287 5.58 -4.26 -22.06
CA LEU A 287 6.48 -3.12 -21.92
C LEU A 287 7.93 -3.63 -21.94
N SER A 288 8.73 -3.12 -22.87
CA SER A 288 10.13 -3.53 -23.07
C SER A 288 11.01 -2.30 -23.26
N PRO A 289 11.27 -1.55 -22.18
CA PRO A 289 11.98 -0.28 -22.27
C PRO A 289 13.48 -0.52 -22.45
N LYS A 290 14.09 0.26 -23.33
CA LYS A 290 15.54 0.27 -23.54
C LYS A 290 16.17 1.35 -22.66
N ILE A 291 16.40 1.01 -21.39
CA ILE A 291 16.93 1.92 -20.37
C ILE A 291 18.19 1.33 -19.72
N SER A 292 19.05 2.20 -19.21
CA SER A 292 20.28 1.81 -18.49
C SER A 292 20.06 1.69 -16.99
N SER A 293 18.97 2.26 -16.46
CA SER A 293 18.65 2.23 -15.03
C SER A 293 18.19 0.84 -14.56
N SER A 294 18.62 0.43 -13.36
CA SER A 294 18.22 -0.86 -12.76
C SER A 294 16.78 -0.88 -12.23
N ALA A 295 16.10 0.26 -12.27
CA ALA A 295 14.70 0.43 -11.91
C ALA A 295 14.14 1.66 -12.63
N PHE A 296 12.83 1.73 -12.78
CA PHE A 296 12.15 2.88 -13.36
C PHE A 296 10.80 3.09 -12.67
N ALA A 297 10.11 4.15 -13.06
CA ALA A 297 8.72 4.38 -12.72
C ALA A 297 7.91 4.58 -14.00
N VAL A 298 6.59 4.42 -13.91
CA VAL A 298 5.68 4.87 -14.97
C VAL A 298 4.65 5.81 -14.40
N ARG A 299 4.23 6.76 -15.23
CA ARG A 299 3.08 7.64 -15.00
C ARG A 299 2.05 7.33 -16.08
N ILE A 300 0.85 6.99 -15.65
CA ILE A 300 -0.28 6.67 -16.53
C ILE A 300 -1.31 7.78 -16.37
N LYS A 301 -1.73 8.39 -17.47
CA LYS A 301 -2.81 9.39 -17.52
C LYS A 301 -3.94 8.83 -18.38
N SER A 302 -5.16 8.89 -17.86
CA SER A 302 -6.36 8.35 -18.49
C SER A 302 -7.48 9.38 -18.42
N ASP A 303 -8.38 9.37 -19.40
CA ASP A 303 -9.61 10.16 -19.40
C ASP A 303 -10.64 9.63 -18.37
N GLU A 304 -10.70 8.32 -18.20
CA GLU A 304 -11.52 7.63 -17.20
C GLU A 304 -10.71 7.10 -16.01
N PRO A 305 -11.33 6.90 -14.83
CA PRO A 305 -10.69 6.20 -13.72
C PRO A 305 -10.20 4.81 -14.13
N ILE A 306 -8.97 4.48 -13.74
CA ILE A 306 -8.34 3.18 -13.99
C ILE A 306 -7.68 2.64 -12.72
N VAL A 307 -7.47 1.33 -12.69
CA VAL A 307 -6.52 0.66 -11.80
C VAL A 307 -5.49 -0.07 -12.65
N ALA A 308 -4.23 -0.05 -12.22
CA ALA A 308 -3.15 -0.67 -12.97
C ALA A 308 -2.05 -1.21 -12.06
N ALA A 309 -1.30 -2.18 -12.56
CA ALA A 309 -0.06 -2.67 -11.95
C ALA A 309 0.89 -3.16 -13.04
N ILE A 310 2.17 -3.27 -12.73
CA ILE A 310 3.17 -3.86 -13.63
C ILE A 310 3.72 -5.14 -13.02
N SER A 311 3.56 -6.24 -13.75
CA SER A 311 4.28 -7.48 -13.47
C SER A 311 5.64 -7.44 -14.15
N SER A 312 6.69 -7.80 -13.41
CA SER A 312 8.05 -7.87 -13.94
C SER A 312 8.67 -9.23 -13.66
N GLN A 313 9.17 -9.89 -14.70
CA GLN A 313 9.97 -11.10 -14.53
C GLN A 313 11.34 -10.74 -13.96
N VAL A 314 11.76 -11.45 -12.93
CA VAL A 314 13.05 -11.22 -12.25
C VAL A 314 13.77 -12.55 -12.03
N THR A 315 15.09 -12.47 -11.93
CA THR A 315 15.96 -13.61 -11.64
C THR A 315 16.71 -13.37 -10.34
N VAL A 316 16.61 -14.30 -9.40
CA VAL A 316 17.27 -14.23 -8.08
C VAL A 316 18.10 -15.49 -7.85
N LYS A 317 19.42 -15.30 -7.69
CA LYS A 317 20.38 -16.41 -7.55
C LYS A 317 20.16 -17.52 -8.61
N GLY A 318 19.88 -17.14 -9.87
CA GLY A 318 19.69 -18.07 -10.99
C GLY A 318 18.29 -18.69 -11.13
N ARG A 319 17.34 -18.36 -10.26
CA ARG A 319 15.93 -18.82 -10.35
C ARG A 319 15.04 -17.70 -10.87
N LYS A 320 14.06 -18.06 -11.70
CA LYS A 320 13.02 -17.14 -12.16
C LYS A 320 11.98 -16.92 -11.07
N ASP A 321 11.54 -15.68 -10.96
CA ASP A 321 10.49 -15.20 -10.07
C ASP A 321 9.79 -14.03 -10.78
N PHE A 322 8.75 -13.46 -10.18
CA PHE A 322 8.11 -12.25 -10.67
C PHE A 322 7.68 -11.34 -9.52
N VAL A 323 7.40 -10.09 -9.83
CA VAL A 323 7.02 -9.09 -8.83
C VAL A 323 5.96 -8.15 -9.39
N TRP A 324 4.99 -7.79 -8.53
CA TRP A 324 3.92 -6.86 -8.83
C TRP A 324 4.23 -5.47 -8.25
N SER A 325 4.41 -4.48 -9.13
CA SER A 325 4.56 -3.08 -8.74
C SER A 325 3.24 -2.34 -8.91
N VAL A 326 2.77 -1.66 -7.86
CA VAL A 326 1.47 -0.96 -7.84
C VAL A 326 1.63 0.55 -7.62
N PRO A 327 0.66 1.37 -8.06
CA PRO A 327 0.67 2.81 -7.82
C PRO A 327 0.74 3.14 -6.33
N THR A 328 1.44 4.22 -6.02
CA THR A 328 1.50 4.78 -4.66
C THR A 328 0.92 6.18 -4.65
N PRO A 329 0.29 6.63 -3.55
CA PRO A 329 -0.04 8.04 -3.38
C PRO A 329 1.24 8.89 -3.29
N ALA A 330 1.09 10.21 -3.44
CA ALA A 330 2.19 11.13 -3.17
C ALA A 330 2.67 10.96 -1.72
N LEU A 331 3.98 10.98 -1.54
CA LEU A 331 4.63 10.82 -0.26
C LEU A 331 4.17 11.88 0.73
N VAL A 332 3.89 11.43 1.94
CA VAL A 332 3.64 12.26 3.11
C VAL A 332 4.64 11.88 4.21
N PRO A 333 4.85 12.73 5.22
CA PRO A 333 5.64 12.34 6.37
C PRO A 333 5.12 11.05 6.99
N MET A 334 5.99 10.06 7.13
CA MET A 334 5.63 8.72 7.60
C MET A 334 6.84 8.00 8.18
N THR A 335 6.61 6.98 9.00
CA THR A 335 7.65 6.05 9.45
C THR A 335 7.29 4.62 9.06
N MET A 336 8.26 3.85 8.60
CA MET A 336 8.11 2.45 8.23
C MET A 336 9.16 1.58 8.94
N ALA A 337 8.74 0.43 9.45
CA ALA A 337 9.63 -0.55 10.05
C ALA A 337 10.23 -1.47 8.98
N VAL A 338 11.55 -1.51 8.92
CA VAL A 338 12.31 -2.19 7.85
C VAL A 338 13.40 -3.10 8.41
N THR A 339 13.26 -3.51 9.67
CA THR A 339 14.23 -4.36 10.36
C THR A 339 14.53 -5.65 9.57
N GLY A 340 15.79 -5.84 9.21
CA GLY A 340 16.22 -7.02 8.45
C GLY A 340 15.80 -7.01 6.98
N LEU A 341 15.28 -5.88 6.50
CA LEU A 341 15.06 -5.57 5.10
C LEU A 341 16.14 -4.57 4.66
N SER A 342 16.66 -4.71 3.44
CA SER A 342 17.62 -3.77 2.85
C SER A 342 17.12 -3.28 1.49
N PRO A 343 15.97 -2.58 1.47
CA PRO A 343 15.31 -2.17 0.24
C PRO A 343 16.17 -1.19 -0.57
N LEU A 344 16.08 -1.30 -1.89
CA LEU A 344 16.36 -0.22 -2.81
C LEU A 344 15.07 0.59 -2.99
N ILE A 345 15.06 1.84 -2.53
CA ILE A 345 13.91 2.73 -2.69
C ILE A 345 14.10 3.53 -3.97
N ALA A 346 13.08 3.59 -4.82
CA ALA A 346 13.06 4.47 -5.98
C ALA A 346 12.00 5.55 -5.79
N PHE A 347 12.36 6.77 -6.16
CA PHE A 347 11.54 7.97 -6.10
C PHE A 347 11.29 8.47 -7.51
N ALA A 348 10.07 8.92 -7.78
CA ALA A 348 9.69 9.56 -9.04
C ALA A 348 8.95 10.87 -8.78
N ALA A 349 9.44 11.97 -9.37
CA ALA A 349 8.87 13.31 -9.28
C ALA A 349 9.62 14.25 -10.22
N ASP A 350 8.98 15.31 -10.74
CA ASP A 350 9.67 16.30 -11.58
C ASP A 350 10.85 16.97 -10.82
N SER A 351 10.70 17.17 -9.51
CA SER A 351 11.77 17.57 -8.59
C SER A 351 11.73 16.74 -7.33
N ILE A 352 12.85 16.09 -7.00
CA ILE A 352 12.99 15.19 -5.86
C ILE A 352 13.85 15.88 -4.80
N ALA A 353 13.28 16.08 -3.61
CA ALA A 353 13.96 16.53 -2.42
C ALA A 353 13.36 15.86 -1.18
N VAL A 354 13.89 14.68 -0.83
CA VAL A 354 13.37 13.85 0.27
C VAL A 354 14.38 13.79 1.41
N LYS A 355 13.96 14.18 2.61
CA LYS A 355 14.76 14.08 3.84
C LYS A 355 14.32 12.84 4.62
N VAL A 356 15.24 11.91 4.82
CA VAL A 356 14.99 10.63 5.50
C VAL A 356 15.83 10.54 6.77
N GLU A 357 15.21 10.18 7.90
CA GLU A 357 15.91 9.69 9.08
C GLU A 357 15.91 8.17 9.07
N VAL A 358 17.08 7.57 9.31
CA VAL A 358 17.24 6.13 9.51
C VAL A 358 17.58 5.91 10.98
N VAL A 359 16.82 5.04 11.63
CA VAL A 359 17.16 4.53 12.96
C VAL A 359 17.69 3.12 12.82
N TYR A 360 18.87 2.86 13.38
CA TYR A 360 19.53 1.55 13.30
C TYR A 360 19.11 0.63 14.46
N ILE A 361 19.39 -0.66 14.34
CA ILE A 361 19.08 -1.66 15.38
C ILE A 361 19.75 -1.32 16.72
N ASN A 362 20.94 -0.69 16.70
CA ASN A 362 21.66 -0.23 17.89
C ASN A 362 21.12 1.09 18.47
N GLY A 363 20.06 1.67 17.90
CA GLY A 363 19.45 2.92 18.35
C GLY A 363 20.11 4.20 17.81
N LYS A 364 21.26 4.11 17.12
CA LYS A 364 21.85 5.28 16.44
C LYS A 364 20.92 5.79 15.35
N LYS A 365 21.07 7.07 15.01
CA LYS A 365 20.31 7.74 13.96
C LYS A 365 21.24 8.32 12.91
N SER A 366 20.81 8.34 11.65
CA SER A 366 21.45 9.09 10.57
C SER A 366 20.43 9.79 9.70
N LEU A 367 20.80 10.93 9.13
CA LEU A 367 19.98 11.64 8.16
C LEU A 367 20.54 11.44 6.75
N ALA A 368 19.66 11.27 5.78
CA ALA A 368 19.96 11.29 4.36
C ALA A 368 19.08 12.33 3.66
N THR A 369 19.61 12.97 2.63
CA THR A 369 18.84 13.84 1.74
C THR A 369 19.00 13.32 0.33
N ILE A 370 17.90 12.86 -0.25
CA ILE A 370 17.83 12.36 -1.62
C ILE A 370 17.40 13.54 -2.49
N LYS A 371 18.23 13.88 -3.48
CA LYS A 371 17.94 14.93 -4.46
C LYS A 371 18.04 14.36 -5.87
N GLY A 372 17.20 14.85 -6.77
CA GLY A 372 17.22 14.47 -8.17
C GLY A 372 16.12 15.19 -8.96
N SER A 373 16.12 14.98 -10.27
CA SER A 373 15.02 15.32 -11.17
C SER A 373 14.51 14.04 -11.80
N ASP A 374 13.19 13.96 -11.98
CA ASP A 374 12.44 12.84 -12.56
C ASP A 374 12.50 11.53 -11.77
N PHE A 375 13.71 11.00 -11.54
CA PHE A 375 13.94 9.71 -10.93
C PHE A 375 15.19 9.70 -10.04
N ALA A 376 15.09 9.08 -8.87
CA ALA A 376 16.23 8.84 -8.00
C ALA A 376 16.11 7.50 -7.29
N ILE A 377 17.23 6.81 -7.09
CA ILE A 377 17.30 5.59 -6.29
C ILE A 377 18.16 5.80 -5.06
N TRP A 378 17.76 5.18 -3.96
CA TRP A 378 18.49 5.22 -2.70
C TRP A 378 18.47 3.85 -2.04
N ARG A 379 19.65 3.31 -1.76
CA ARG A 379 19.79 2.05 -1.03
C ARG A 379 19.75 2.31 0.46
N LEU A 380 18.85 1.61 1.16
CA LEU A 380 18.81 1.69 2.60
C LEU A 380 20.11 1.11 3.21
N PRO A 381 20.76 1.80 4.17
CA PRO A 381 21.90 1.25 4.88
C PRO A 381 21.56 -0.05 5.62
N ASN A 382 22.55 -0.93 5.73
CA ASN A 382 22.43 -2.18 6.48
C ASN A 382 22.08 -1.92 7.95
N ALA A 383 21.43 -2.89 8.58
CA ALA A 383 21.01 -2.83 9.99
C ALA A 383 20.07 -1.66 10.34
N ALA A 384 19.41 -1.07 9.34
CA ALA A 384 18.29 -0.17 9.56
C ALA A 384 17.13 -0.92 10.24
N ARG A 385 16.54 -0.26 11.24
CA ARG A 385 15.36 -0.71 11.99
C ARG A 385 14.10 -0.02 11.48
N SER A 386 14.19 1.29 11.22
CA SER A 386 13.09 2.07 10.66
C SER A 386 13.62 3.20 9.79
N ILE A 387 12.79 3.61 8.83
CA ILE A 387 12.97 4.84 8.06
C ILE A 387 11.82 5.79 8.34
N SER A 388 12.14 7.07 8.45
CA SER A 388 11.17 8.16 8.60
C SER A 388 11.37 9.16 7.49
N ILE A 389 10.36 9.33 6.64
CA ILE A 389 10.29 10.44 5.69
C ILE A 389 9.87 11.67 6.48
N ILE A 390 10.80 12.61 6.68
CA ILE A 390 10.55 13.82 7.48
C ILE A 390 9.96 14.91 6.61
N LYS A 391 10.48 15.06 5.39
CA LYS A 391 10.07 16.08 4.43
C LYS A 391 10.24 15.53 3.02
N THR A 392 9.34 15.93 2.13
CA THR A 392 9.36 15.58 0.72
C THR A 392 8.97 16.77 -0.12
N SER A 393 9.48 16.83 -1.35
CA SER A 393 8.94 17.64 -2.43
C SER A 393 7.50 17.20 -2.74
N THR A 394 6.72 18.12 -3.32
CA THR A 394 5.35 17.85 -3.78
C THR A 394 5.34 16.77 -4.86
N ASN A 395 4.26 15.98 -4.94
CA ASN A 395 4.06 14.97 -5.97
C ASN A 395 5.25 14.02 -6.15
N THR A 396 5.93 13.67 -5.05
CA THR A 396 6.97 12.64 -5.06
C THR A 396 6.37 11.31 -4.69
N PHE A 397 6.58 10.31 -5.53
CA PHE A 397 6.06 8.95 -5.36
C PHE A 397 7.21 8.00 -5.08
N ALA A 398 7.00 6.95 -4.29
CA ALA A 398 8.07 5.99 -4.01
C ALA A 398 7.59 4.56 -3.79
N GLY A 399 8.42 3.64 -4.26
CA GLY A 399 8.29 2.20 -4.00
C GLY A 399 9.64 1.66 -3.53
N ALA A 400 9.61 0.47 -2.94
CA ALA A 400 10.79 -0.25 -2.49
C ALA A 400 10.89 -1.61 -3.14
N LEU A 401 12.10 -1.96 -3.55
CA LEU A 401 12.46 -3.25 -4.10
C LEU A 401 13.37 -4.00 -3.12
N ILE A 402 13.03 -5.24 -2.81
CA ILE A 402 13.76 -6.06 -1.85
C ILE A 402 14.18 -7.36 -2.53
N ALA A 403 15.48 -7.59 -2.57
CA ALA A 403 16.05 -8.88 -2.93
C ALA A 403 16.37 -9.67 -1.65
N SER A 404 15.96 -10.93 -1.60
CA SER A 404 16.25 -11.86 -0.51
C SER A 404 16.83 -13.17 -1.05
N GLU A 405 17.19 -14.08 -0.15
CA GLU A 405 17.64 -15.41 -0.57
C GLU A 405 16.53 -16.24 -1.23
N ASN A 406 15.27 -16.02 -0.84
CA ASN A 406 14.14 -16.80 -1.31
C ASN A 406 13.49 -16.23 -2.57
N GLY A 407 13.63 -14.93 -2.85
CA GLY A 407 13.01 -14.28 -4.01
C GLY A 407 13.14 -12.76 -3.97
N TYR A 408 12.33 -12.10 -4.78
CA TYR A 408 12.34 -10.65 -4.98
C TYR A 408 10.94 -10.08 -4.85
N GLY A 409 10.78 -8.98 -4.11
CA GLY A 409 9.47 -8.42 -3.83
C GLY A 409 9.44 -6.90 -3.90
N TYR A 410 8.22 -6.38 -4.06
CA TYR A 410 7.90 -4.96 -4.03
C TYR A 410 7.24 -4.58 -2.71
N LEU A 411 7.43 -3.33 -2.29
CA LEU A 411 6.68 -2.71 -1.21
C LEU A 411 6.27 -1.28 -1.61
N PRO A 412 5.00 -0.90 -1.49
CA PRO A 412 4.61 0.49 -1.64
C PRO A 412 5.15 1.30 -0.45
N ILE A 413 5.71 2.49 -0.71
CA ILE A 413 6.07 3.42 0.37
C ILE A 413 4.87 4.33 0.65
N THR A 414 4.01 3.88 1.56
CA THR A 414 2.81 4.61 1.98
C THR A 414 2.49 4.29 3.45
N PRO A 415 1.92 5.21 4.23
CA PRO A 415 1.54 4.94 5.61
C PRO A 415 0.44 3.87 5.70
N GLY A 416 0.65 2.88 6.56
CA GLY A 416 -0.38 1.89 6.89
C GLY A 416 -1.45 2.44 7.85
N SER A 417 -1.14 3.51 8.59
CA SER A 417 -2.08 4.19 9.49
C SER A 417 -1.67 5.65 9.62
N LEU A 418 -2.65 6.54 9.63
CA LEU A 418 -2.48 7.98 9.78
C LEU A 418 -3.12 8.43 11.10
N LEU A 419 -2.66 9.57 11.61
CA LEU A 419 -3.23 10.16 12.82
C LEU A 419 -4.67 10.59 12.51
N THR A 420 -5.63 9.99 13.20
CA THR A 420 -7.03 10.37 13.10
C THR A 420 -7.40 11.23 14.30
N ARG A 421 -8.11 12.33 14.04
CA ARG A 421 -8.60 13.26 15.04
C ARG A 421 -10.13 13.17 15.06
N VAL A 422 -10.69 12.83 16.21
CA VAL A 422 -12.15 12.75 16.41
C VAL A 422 -12.52 13.74 17.50
N GLU A 423 -13.54 14.55 17.26
CA GLU A 423 -14.08 15.45 18.27
C GLU A 423 -14.78 14.64 19.36
N ILE A 424 -14.44 14.90 20.61
CA ILE A 424 -15.08 14.24 21.75
C ILE A 424 -16.43 14.95 21.94
N PRO A 425 -17.57 14.24 21.79
CA PRO A 425 -18.86 14.85 21.99
C PRO A 425 -18.97 15.36 23.42
N LEU A 426 -19.30 16.64 23.58
CA LEU A 426 -19.60 17.23 24.88
C LEU A 426 -20.90 16.61 25.40
N SER A 427 -20.82 15.89 26.51
CA SER A 427 -21.98 15.34 27.20
C SER A 427 -22.83 16.49 27.75
N ASN A 428 -23.85 16.92 27.00
CA ASN A 428 -24.81 17.90 27.50
C ASN A 428 -25.82 17.19 28.42
N ILE A 429 -25.63 17.36 29.74
CA ILE A 429 -26.47 16.72 30.76
C ILE A 429 -27.95 17.14 30.70
N ARG A 430 -28.30 18.23 29.99
CA ARG A 430 -29.72 18.62 29.74
C ARG A 430 -30.46 17.69 28.78
N VAL A 431 -29.76 16.85 28.02
CA VAL A 431 -30.40 15.89 27.10
C VAL A 431 -30.81 14.60 27.83
N LEU A 432 -30.28 14.35 29.04
CA LEU A 432 -30.53 13.12 29.81
C LEU A 432 -31.61 13.26 30.89
N ASN A 433 -32.18 14.45 31.09
CA ASN A 433 -33.39 14.66 31.89
C ASN A 433 -34.29 15.67 31.15
N PRO A 434 -35.27 15.19 30.35
CA PRO A 434 -36.27 16.05 29.72
C PRO A 434 -37.22 16.69 30.72
#